data_AF-A0A9W8UMX3-F1
#
_entry.id   AF-A0A9W8UMX3-F1
#
_cell.length_a   1.000
_cell.length_b   1.000
_cell.length_c   1.000
_cell.angle_alpha   90.00
_cell.angle_beta   90.00
_cell.angle_gamma   90.00
#
_symmetry.space_group_name_H-M   'P 1'
#
loop_
_entity.id
_entity.type
_entity.pdbx_description
1 polymer ?
#
loop_
_entity_poly.entity_id
_entity_poly.type
_entity_poly.pdbx_seq_one_letter_code
_entity_poly.pdbx_strand_id
1 'polypeptide(L)'
;MAEHIELDEAQPSTEFLRLRWQITDGPASACVKVLEDPEDASSAQQPFQAADGTFHAIAGAPCSNPPSAHLKLQIEEATYLGVEGDVSEAAAPSLDMAAAAGEDFITIRQYVEKAHPWFLSQRQKHFEGYGYSENGGQALPADTELWFDPSSPNVIHFFDSVESEPPFTFEWSLVADMASGIIHGHEDEEEDYGDEEEGEIDPIEEMK
;
A
#
# COMPACT_ATOMS: atom_id res chain seq x y z
N MET A 1 -14.79 -23.20 -1.96
CA MET A 1 -14.96 -21.91 -1.27
C MET A 1 -13.72 -21.75 -0.41
N ALA A 2 -12.67 -21.13 -0.96
CA ALA A 2 -11.55 -20.70 -0.15
C ALA A 2 -12.07 -19.60 0.77
N GLU A 3 -11.94 -19.79 2.08
CA GLU A 3 -12.23 -18.73 3.04
C GLU A 3 -11.24 -17.60 2.75
N HIS A 4 -11.73 -16.46 2.25
CA HIS A 4 -10.97 -15.22 2.28
C HIS A 4 -10.72 -14.93 3.75
N ILE A 5 -9.52 -15.23 4.23
CA ILE A 5 -9.07 -14.75 5.52
C ILE A 5 -8.81 -13.27 5.30
N GLU A 6 -9.78 -12.42 5.60
CA GLU A 6 -9.58 -10.97 5.72
C GLU A 6 -8.43 -10.78 6.71
N LEU A 7 -7.27 -10.36 6.21
CA LEU A 7 -6.17 -9.94 7.06
C LEU A 7 -6.57 -8.59 7.65
N ASP A 8 -6.42 -8.44 8.97
CA ASP A 8 -6.55 -7.14 9.61
C ASP A 8 -5.46 -6.22 9.04
N GLU A 9 -5.87 -5.16 8.36
CA GLU A 9 -4.97 -4.24 7.68
C GLU A 9 -4.21 -3.42 8.72
N ALA A 10 -2.89 -3.52 8.69
CA ALA A 10 -2.04 -2.78 9.61
C ALA A 10 -2.02 -1.33 9.17
N GLN A 11 -2.31 -0.41 10.09
CA GLN A 11 -2.12 1.00 9.82
C GLN A 11 -0.62 1.31 9.68
N PRO A 12 -0.20 2.07 8.65
CA PRO A 12 1.20 2.44 8.44
C PRO A 12 1.67 3.47 9.47
N SER A 13 2.98 3.52 9.71
CA SER A 13 3.57 4.69 10.37
C SER A 13 3.68 5.86 9.39
N THR A 14 3.72 7.09 9.90
CA THR A 14 3.95 8.28 9.06
C THR A 14 5.31 8.23 8.38
N GLU A 15 6.33 7.64 9.01
CA GLU A 15 7.62 7.40 8.38
C GLU A 15 7.55 6.41 7.20
N PHE A 16 6.70 5.40 7.29
CA PHE A 16 6.53 4.40 6.22
C PHE A 16 5.85 4.99 4.98
N LEU A 17 4.88 5.91 5.17
CA LEU A 17 4.20 6.60 4.07
C LEU A 17 5.13 7.47 3.21
N ARG A 18 6.32 7.80 3.72
CA ARG A 18 7.34 8.59 3.00
C ARG A 18 8.09 7.77 1.95
N LEU A 19 7.93 6.45 1.92
CA LEU A 19 8.62 5.60 0.97
C LEU A 19 8.12 5.86 -0.46
N ARG A 20 9.06 6.18 -1.36
CA ARG A 20 8.85 6.23 -2.80
C ARG A 20 9.71 5.15 -3.41
N TRP A 21 9.06 4.03 -3.74
CA TRP A 21 9.76 2.79 -4.00
C TRP A 21 9.32 2.17 -5.32
N GLN A 22 10.23 2.20 -6.29
CA GLN A 22 10.04 1.52 -7.57
C GLN A 22 10.50 0.06 -7.46
N ILE A 23 9.69 -0.89 -7.90
CA ILE A 23 10.04 -2.32 -7.92
C ILE A 23 10.83 -2.62 -9.19
N THR A 24 12.13 -2.31 -9.14
CA THR A 24 13.08 -2.53 -10.24
C THR A 24 14.34 -3.28 -9.79
N ASP A 25 15.10 -3.81 -10.76
CA ASP A 25 16.29 -4.61 -10.48
C ASP A 25 17.36 -3.79 -9.76
N GLY A 26 17.97 -4.39 -8.75
CA GLY A 26 19.04 -3.78 -7.97
C GLY A 26 18.91 -4.03 -6.47
N PRO A 27 19.82 -3.47 -5.67
CA PRO A 27 19.65 -3.44 -4.23
C PRO A 27 18.50 -2.49 -3.86
N ALA A 28 17.70 -2.86 -2.85
CA ALA A 28 16.55 -2.08 -2.41
C ALA A 28 16.90 -0.60 -2.12
N SER A 29 18.09 -0.36 -1.57
CA SER A 29 18.56 0.99 -1.25
C SER A 29 18.77 1.90 -2.46
N ALA A 30 18.94 1.35 -3.67
CA ALA A 30 18.99 2.13 -4.91
C ALA A 30 17.60 2.39 -5.50
N CYS A 31 16.61 1.57 -5.13
CA CYS A 31 15.25 1.60 -5.66
C CYS A 31 14.27 2.38 -4.77
N VAL A 32 14.68 2.71 -3.55
CA VAL A 32 13.87 3.42 -2.55
C VAL A 32 14.40 4.84 -2.36
N LYS A 33 13.49 5.80 -2.46
CA LYS A 33 13.65 7.18 -2.03
C LYS A 33 12.71 7.48 -0.87
N VAL A 34 13.01 8.55 -0.16
CA VAL A 34 12.26 9.01 1.01
C VAL A 34 11.84 10.45 0.78
N LEU A 35 10.53 10.72 0.84
CA LEU A 35 10.00 12.08 0.83
C LEU A 35 10.41 12.84 2.09
N GLU A 36 10.63 14.15 1.97
CA GLU A 36 10.92 15.04 3.10
C GLU A 36 9.69 15.19 4.00
N ASP A 37 8.52 15.39 3.40
CA ASP A 37 7.24 15.62 4.06
C ASP A 37 6.24 14.51 3.67
N PRO A 38 5.72 13.73 4.64
CA PRO A 38 4.71 12.71 4.34
C PRO A 38 3.37 13.30 3.84
N GLU A 39 3.06 14.56 4.15
CA GLU A 39 1.80 15.23 3.76
C GLU A 39 1.90 15.92 2.38
N ASP A 40 3.08 15.91 1.76
CA ASP A 40 3.29 16.47 0.42
C ASP A 40 3.96 15.45 -0.50
N ALA A 41 3.14 14.88 -1.38
CA ALA A 41 3.54 13.93 -2.42
C ALA A 41 4.63 14.47 -3.38
N SER A 42 4.75 15.80 -3.49
CA SER A 42 5.72 16.50 -4.34
C SER A 42 6.96 16.98 -3.59
N SER A 43 7.05 16.71 -2.28
CA SER A 43 8.15 17.15 -1.45
C SER A 43 9.49 16.58 -1.92
N ALA A 44 10.59 17.22 -1.49
CA ALA A 44 11.92 16.83 -1.90
C ALA A 44 12.21 15.37 -1.49
N GLN A 45 12.94 14.65 -2.34
CA GLN A 45 13.26 13.24 -2.11
C GLN A 45 14.74 13.07 -1.79
N GLN A 46 15.02 12.20 -0.83
CA GLN A 46 16.37 11.79 -0.44
C GLN A 46 16.57 10.29 -0.66
N PRO A 47 17.80 9.82 -0.91
CA PRO A 47 18.05 8.39 -1.04
C PRO A 47 17.83 7.66 0.29
N PHE A 48 17.29 6.44 0.24
CA PHE A 48 17.13 5.61 1.45
C PHE A 48 18.48 5.22 2.08
N GLN A 49 19.51 5.08 1.26
CA GLN A 49 20.89 4.91 1.70
C GLN A 49 21.80 5.87 0.92
N ALA A 50 22.56 6.68 1.64
CA ALA A 50 23.55 7.57 1.04
C ALA A 50 24.72 6.77 0.42
N ALA A 51 25.51 7.45 -0.43
CA ALA A 51 26.64 6.84 -1.13
C ALA A 51 27.74 6.29 -0.21
N ASP A 52 27.81 6.76 1.04
CA ASP A 52 28.73 6.28 2.07
C ASP A 52 28.21 5.04 2.83
N GLY A 53 27.01 4.55 2.47
CA GLY A 53 26.35 3.40 3.11
C GLY A 53 25.48 3.76 4.31
N THR A 54 25.42 5.03 4.72
CA THR A 54 24.56 5.49 5.82
C THR A 54 23.10 5.47 5.40
N PHE A 55 22.24 4.85 6.21
CA PHE A 55 20.80 4.84 5.98
C PHE A 55 20.14 6.16 6.41
N HIS A 56 19.05 6.52 5.73
CA HIS A 56 18.19 7.63 6.12
C HIS A 56 17.62 7.43 7.54
N ALA A 57 17.33 8.51 8.26
CA ALA A 57 16.89 8.45 9.65
C ALA A 57 15.64 7.57 9.87
N ILE A 58 14.72 7.55 8.90
CA ILE A 58 13.50 6.72 8.95
C ILE A 58 13.78 5.22 8.92
N ALA A 59 14.96 4.78 8.48
CA ALA A 59 15.27 3.37 8.31
C ALA A 59 15.15 2.57 9.63
N GLY A 60 15.34 3.24 10.78
CA GLY A 60 15.15 2.64 12.11
C GLY A 60 13.75 2.85 12.71
N ALA A 61 12.84 3.54 12.04
CA ALA A 61 11.46 3.74 12.50
C ALA A 61 10.63 2.45 12.31
N PRO A 62 9.53 2.27 13.05
CA PRO A 62 8.59 1.17 12.80
C PRO A 62 7.91 1.33 11.45
N CYS A 63 7.57 0.22 10.78
CA CYS A 63 6.77 0.27 9.55
C CYS A 63 5.25 0.45 9.80
N SER A 64 4.76 0.05 10.96
CA SER A 64 3.33 0.10 11.32
C SER A 64 3.09 0.97 12.56
N ASN A 65 1.84 1.41 12.72
CA ASN A 65 1.33 2.04 13.92
C ASN A 65 0.03 1.33 14.36
N PRO A 66 -0.02 0.67 15.53
CA PRO A 66 1.05 0.50 16.49
C PRO A 66 2.24 -0.31 15.93
N PRO A 67 3.46 -0.12 16.47
CA PRO A 67 4.62 -0.91 16.07
C PRO A 67 4.39 -2.41 16.31
N SER A 68 4.62 -3.23 15.28
CA SER A 68 4.46 -4.68 15.37
C SER A 68 5.78 -5.42 15.22
N ALA A 69 5.98 -6.46 16.05
CA ALA A 69 7.09 -7.40 15.93
C ALA A 69 6.89 -8.44 14.82
N HIS A 70 5.66 -8.59 14.31
CA HIS A 70 5.30 -9.58 13.31
C HIS A 70 4.27 -9.03 12.33
N LEU A 71 4.53 -9.20 11.04
CA LEU A 71 3.59 -8.90 9.97
C LEU A 71 3.57 -10.06 8.99
N LYS A 72 2.37 -10.43 8.54
CA LYS A 72 2.21 -11.32 7.38
C LYS A 72 1.84 -10.44 6.20
N LEU A 73 2.78 -10.27 5.28
CA LEU A 73 2.55 -9.50 4.06
C LEU A 73 1.78 -10.39 3.09
N GLN A 74 0.79 -9.82 2.42
CA GLN A 74 -0.01 -10.47 1.41
C GLN A 74 -0.23 -9.50 0.27
N ILE A 75 0.05 -9.93 -0.96
CA ILE A 75 -0.33 -9.16 -2.15
C ILE A 75 -1.79 -9.47 -2.38
N GLU A 76 -2.68 -8.52 -2.09
CA GLU A 76 -4.11 -8.81 -2.05
C GLU A 76 -4.67 -8.99 -3.45
N GLU A 77 -4.33 -8.09 -4.38
CA GLU A 77 -4.98 -8.18 -5.68
C GLU A 77 -4.13 -7.52 -6.78
N ALA A 78 -3.54 -8.37 -7.61
CA ALA A 78 -2.99 -8.02 -8.91
C ALA A 78 -4.11 -7.86 -9.97
N THR A 79 -5.35 -7.56 -9.56
CA THR A 79 -6.53 -7.41 -10.43
C THR A 79 -6.45 -6.19 -11.34
N TYR A 80 -5.60 -5.21 -11.03
CA TYR A 80 -5.22 -4.15 -11.99
C TYR A 80 -4.41 -4.65 -13.20
N LEU A 81 -4.02 -5.92 -13.25
CA LEU A 81 -3.28 -6.51 -14.38
C LEU A 81 -4.15 -7.39 -15.29
N GLY A 82 -5.46 -7.37 -15.11
CA GLY A 82 -6.43 -7.95 -16.04
C GLY A 82 -6.50 -9.48 -16.03
N VAL A 83 -6.10 -10.19 -14.97
CA VAL A 83 -6.18 -11.65 -14.94
C VAL A 83 -7.57 -12.10 -14.44
N GLU A 84 -8.56 -12.21 -15.33
CA GLU A 84 -9.73 -13.07 -15.10
C GLU A 84 -9.38 -14.53 -15.43
N GLY A 85 -8.61 -15.15 -14.54
CA GLY A 85 -8.50 -16.61 -14.46
C GLY A 85 -9.30 -17.10 -13.27
N ASP A 86 -9.83 -18.32 -13.31
CA ASP A 86 -10.41 -18.98 -12.13
C ASP A 86 -9.29 -19.26 -11.10
N VAL A 87 -8.87 -18.22 -10.37
CA VAL A 87 -7.85 -18.28 -9.30
C VAL A 87 -8.46 -18.78 -7.99
N SER A 88 -9.68 -19.31 -8.01
CA SER A 88 -10.44 -19.69 -6.81
C SER A 88 -9.79 -20.78 -5.94
N GLU A 89 -8.63 -21.33 -6.35
CA GLU A 89 -7.87 -22.34 -5.60
C GLU A 89 -6.40 -21.98 -5.27
N ALA A 90 -5.82 -20.89 -5.80
CA ALA A 90 -4.43 -20.53 -5.48
C ALA A 90 -4.39 -19.45 -4.39
N ALA A 91 -3.82 -19.79 -3.22
CA ALA A 91 -3.64 -18.83 -2.13
C ALA A 91 -2.77 -17.64 -2.57
N ALA A 92 -3.18 -16.42 -2.19
CA ALA A 92 -2.45 -15.20 -2.48
C ALA A 92 -0.99 -15.30 -1.98
N PRO A 93 0.00 -14.80 -2.75
CA PRO A 93 1.39 -14.78 -2.32
C PRO A 93 1.53 -14.05 -1.00
N SER A 94 2.18 -14.69 -0.03
CA SER A 94 2.45 -14.10 1.28
C SER A 94 3.89 -14.28 1.73
N LEU A 95 4.30 -13.38 2.63
CA LEU A 95 5.62 -13.37 3.26
C LEU A 95 5.45 -13.08 4.76
N ASP A 96 5.84 -14.05 5.59
CA ASP A 96 5.94 -13.82 7.04
C ASP A 96 7.20 -13.01 7.36
N MET A 97 7.01 -11.95 8.14
CA MET A 97 8.05 -11.05 8.57
C MET A 97 8.06 -10.94 10.08
N ALA A 98 9.24 -11.09 10.67
CA ALA A 98 9.49 -10.87 12.08
C ALA A 98 10.64 -9.86 12.26
N ALA A 99 10.54 -9.09 13.34
CA ALA A 99 11.60 -8.21 13.82
C ALA A 99 12.90 -9.00 14.07
N ALA A 100 14.05 -8.33 13.98
CA ALA A 100 15.31 -8.96 14.34
C ALA A 100 15.35 -9.33 15.83
N ALA A 101 16.21 -10.29 16.18
CA ALA A 101 16.36 -10.72 17.56
C ALA A 101 16.75 -9.54 18.48
N GLY A 102 15.91 -9.27 19.48
CA GLY A 102 16.11 -8.19 20.45
C GLY A 102 15.49 -6.84 20.04
N GLU A 103 14.79 -6.78 18.90
CA GLU A 103 13.97 -5.63 18.52
C GLU A 103 12.50 -5.88 18.85
N ASP A 104 11.79 -4.83 19.27
CA ASP A 104 10.38 -4.90 19.66
C ASP A 104 9.43 -4.78 18.47
N PHE A 105 9.93 -4.32 17.32
CA PHE A 105 9.13 -4.08 16.11
C PHE A 105 9.98 -4.24 14.85
N ILE A 106 9.30 -4.40 13.71
CA ILE A 106 9.92 -4.43 12.39
C ILE A 106 10.29 -3.00 11.99
N THR A 107 11.57 -2.76 11.77
CA THR A 107 12.04 -1.46 11.26
C THR A 107 11.80 -1.33 9.76
N ILE A 108 11.65 -0.09 9.26
CA ILE A 108 11.53 0.19 7.82
C ILE A 108 12.69 -0.45 7.03
N ARG A 109 13.91 -0.42 7.57
CA ARG A 109 15.06 -1.08 6.95
C ARG A 109 14.85 -2.58 6.80
N GLN A 110 14.48 -3.27 7.87
CA GLN A 110 14.23 -4.71 7.84
C GLN A 110 13.13 -5.05 6.85
N TYR A 111 12.07 -4.23 6.83
CA TYR A 111 10.97 -4.35 5.90
C TYR A 111 11.47 -4.27 4.45
N VAL A 112 12.14 -3.18 4.09
CA VAL A 112 12.66 -2.93 2.73
C VAL A 112 13.63 -4.03 2.30
N GLU A 113 14.59 -4.41 3.15
CA GLU A 113 15.60 -5.42 2.83
C GLU A 113 14.98 -6.83 2.62
N LYS A 114 13.90 -7.18 3.34
CA LYS A 114 13.21 -8.48 3.19
C LYS A 114 12.17 -8.48 2.09
N ALA A 115 11.39 -7.41 1.97
CA ALA A 115 10.28 -7.33 1.02
C ALA A 115 10.77 -7.09 -0.42
N HIS A 116 11.86 -6.34 -0.65
CA HIS A 116 12.32 -6.07 -2.02
C HIS A 116 12.63 -7.31 -2.85
N PRO A 117 13.46 -8.26 -2.39
CA PRO A 117 13.75 -9.46 -3.17
C PRO A 117 12.50 -10.31 -3.37
N TRP A 118 11.58 -10.30 -2.41
CA TRP A 118 10.31 -10.99 -2.53
C TRP A 118 9.43 -10.34 -3.63
N PHE A 119 9.26 -9.02 -3.61
CA PHE A 119 8.52 -8.27 -4.64
C PHE A 119 9.10 -8.51 -6.03
N LEU A 120 10.43 -8.47 -6.21
CA LEU A 120 11.05 -8.80 -7.49
C LEU A 120 10.75 -10.24 -7.94
N SER A 121 10.74 -11.20 -7.01
CA SER A 121 10.37 -12.58 -7.33
C SER A 121 8.90 -12.72 -7.73
N GLN A 122 8.00 -11.91 -7.13
CA GLN A 122 6.58 -11.90 -7.52
C GLN A 122 6.38 -11.18 -8.85
N ARG A 123 7.12 -10.10 -9.11
CA ARG A 123 7.16 -9.43 -10.41
C ARG A 123 7.48 -10.43 -11.52
N GLN A 124 8.56 -11.18 -11.36
CA GLN A 124 8.96 -12.19 -12.35
C GLN A 124 7.95 -13.34 -12.49
N LYS A 125 7.33 -13.79 -11.40
CA LYS A 125 6.37 -14.91 -11.42
C LYS A 125 5.02 -14.53 -11.99
N HIS A 126 4.47 -13.39 -11.56
CA HIS A 126 3.09 -13.00 -11.82
C HIS A 126 2.99 -12.06 -13.02
N PHE A 127 3.84 -11.03 -13.08
CA PHE A 127 3.73 -10.00 -14.10
C PHE A 127 4.39 -10.42 -15.43
N GLU A 128 5.53 -11.11 -15.39
CA GLU A 128 6.17 -11.65 -16.61
C GLU A 128 5.63 -13.04 -17.00
N GLY A 129 5.08 -13.79 -16.04
CA GLY A 129 4.62 -15.18 -16.24
C GLY A 129 3.17 -15.33 -16.67
N TYR A 130 2.26 -14.48 -16.18
CA TYR A 130 0.82 -14.56 -16.47
C TYR A 130 0.31 -13.44 -17.35
N GLY A 131 1.08 -12.38 -17.54
CA GLY A 131 0.85 -11.32 -18.52
C GLY A 131 -0.34 -10.37 -18.29
N TYR A 132 -0.38 -9.31 -19.09
CA TYR A 132 -1.35 -8.22 -19.07
C TYR A 132 -2.49 -8.50 -20.07
N SER A 133 -3.62 -9.06 -19.61
CA SER A 133 -4.93 -9.11 -20.31
C SER A 133 -5.85 -10.19 -19.71
N GLU A 134 -7.16 -10.08 -19.99
CA GLU A 134 -8.24 -11.03 -19.59
C GLU A 134 -7.93 -12.51 -19.84
N ASN A 135 -6.99 -12.85 -20.74
CA ASN A 135 -6.66 -14.23 -21.09
C ASN A 135 -5.28 -14.70 -20.60
N GLY A 136 -4.53 -13.81 -19.95
CA GLY A 136 -3.13 -14.02 -19.61
C GLY A 136 -2.20 -14.25 -20.81
N GLY A 137 -0.90 -14.10 -20.59
CA GLY A 137 0.16 -14.52 -21.52
C GLY A 137 0.86 -13.40 -22.29
N GLN A 138 0.49 -12.13 -22.09
CA GLN A 138 1.21 -11.00 -22.69
C GLN A 138 2.20 -10.41 -21.68
N ALA A 139 3.51 -10.52 -21.91
CA ALA A 139 4.50 -9.88 -21.03
C ALA A 139 4.14 -8.40 -20.79
N LEU A 140 4.42 -7.89 -19.58
CA LEU A 140 4.29 -6.47 -19.28
C LEU A 140 4.94 -5.63 -20.40
N PRO A 141 4.31 -4.50 -20.78
CA PRO A 141 5.00 -3.48 -21.58
C PRO A 141 6.41 -3.23 -21.04
N ALA A 142 7.38 -3.09 -21.94
CA ALA A 142 8.78 -2.94 -21.55
C ALA A 142 9.05 -1.62 -20.78
N ASP A 143 8.10 -0.69 -20.84
CA ASP A 143 8.06 0.59 -20.16
C ASP A 143 7.25 0.59 -18.87
N THR A 144 6.59 -0.51 -18.49
CA THR A 144 5.84 -0.60 -17.22
C THR A 144 6.74 -0.27 -16.03
N GLU A 145 6.28 0.65 -15.19
CA GLU A 145 6.96 1.03 -13.96
C GLU A 145 6.04 0.74 -12.77
N LEU A 146 6.38 -0.31 -12.02
CA LEU A 146 5.66 -0.71 -10.81
C LEU A 146 6.20 0.02 -9.59
N TRP A 147 5.31 0.63 -8.83
CA TRP A 147 5.61 1.36 -7.61
C TRP A 147 4.86 0.76 -6.43
N PHE A 148 5.55 0.58 -5.30
CA PHE A 148 4.95 0.10 -4.06
C PHE A 148 4.03 1.16 -3.46
N ASP A 149 2.80 0.77 -3.12
CA ASP A 149 1.89 1.59 -2.32
C ASP A 149 2.17 1.39 -0.82
N PRO A 150 2.60 2.44 -0.09
CA PRO A 150 2.88 2.37 1.33
C PRO A 150 1.64 2.55 2.22
N SER A 151 0.42 2.63 1.67
CA SER A 151 -0.84 2.79 2.42
C SER A 151 -1.08 1.69 3.45
N SER A 152 -0.47 0.51 3.25
CA SER A 152 -0.52 -0.60 4.19
C SER A 152 0.79 -1.39 4.26
N PRO A 153 1.33 -1.66 5.46
CA PRO A 153 2.52 -2.49 5.62
C PRO A 153 2.28 -3.98 5.36
N ASN A 154 1.06 -4.50 5.44
CA ASN A 154 0.79 -5.94 5.31
C ASN A 154 -0.13 -6.31 4.15
N VAL A 155 -0.98 -5.40 3.69
CA VAL A 155 -1.80 -5.58 2.48
C VAL A 155 -1.12 -4.83 1.36
N ILE A 156 -0.57 -5.55 0.39
CA ILE A 156 0.38 -4.99 -0.57
C ILE A 156 -0.31 -4.68 -1.90
N HIS A 157 -0.31 -3.41 -2.26
CA HIS A 157 -0.73 -2.90 -3.57
C HIS A 157 0.45 -2.30 -4.35
N PHE A 158 0.28 -2.19 -5.66
CA PHE A 158 1.24 -1.53 -6.54
C PHE A 158 0.52 -0.56 -7.48
N PHE A 159 1.13 0.60 -7.73
CA PHE A 159 0.74 1.53 -8.77
C PHE A 159 1.51 1.23 -10.06
N ASP A 160 0.84 1.24 -11.21
CA ASP A 160 1.49 1.29 -12.53
C ASP A 160 1.47 2.72 -13.05
N SER A 161 2.64 3.38 -13.07
CA SER A 161 2.70 4.79 -13.46
C SER A 161 2.49 5.07 -14.96
N VAL A 162 2.44 4.05 -15.81
CA VAL A 162 2.24 4.19 -17.27
C VAL A 162 0.78 4.12 -17.67
N GLU A 163 -0.01 3.29 -16.97
CA GLU A 163 -1.42 3.03 -17.31
C GLU A 163 -2.40 3.44 -16.21
N SER A 164 -1.93 4.04 -15.10
CA SER A 164 -2.81 4.50 -14.02
C SER A 164 -3.85 5.51 -14.54
N GLU A 165 -5.11 5.11 -14.52
CA GLU A 165 -6.26 5.99 -14.37
C GLU A 165 -6.82 5.76 -12.96
N PRO A 166 -6.69 6.72 -12.03
CA PRO A 166 -6.27 8.12 -12.16
C PRO A 166 -4.74 8.30 -12.33
N PRO A 167 -4.25 9.50 -12.72
CA PRO A 167 -2.82 9.73 -12.96
C PRO A 167 -1.96 9.37 -11.75
N PHE A 168 -0.75 8.86 -11.97
CA PHE A 168 0.21 8.49 -10.92
C PHE A 168 0.40 9.54 -9.81
N THR A 169 0.26 10.83 -10.12
CA THR A 169 0.32 11.91 -9.14
C THR A 169 -0.85 11.92 -8.15
N PHE A 170 -2.03 11.45 -8.56
CA PHE A 170 -3.23 11.34 -7.74
C PHE A 170 -3.10 10.20 -6.72
N GLU A 171 -2.58 9.04 -7.12
CA GLU A 171 -2.33 7.94 -6.18
C GLU A 171 -1.45 8.40 -5.01
N TRP A 172 -0.41 9.17 -5.32
CA TRP A 172 0.45 9.73 -4.29
C TRP A 172 -0.19 10.85 -3.46
N SER A 173 -1.19 11.57 -3.96
CA SER A 173 -1.95 12.51 -3.12
C SER A 173 -2.82 11.78 -2.10
N LEU A 174 -3.38 10.61 -2.43
CA LEU A 174 -4.13 9.80 -1.47
C LEU A 174 -3.24 9.34 -0.31
N VAL A 175 -2.00 8.92 -0.59
CA VAL A 175 -1.01 8.58 0.43
C VAL A 175 -0.66 9.78 1.32
N ALA A 176 -0.58 10.98 0.74
CA ALA A 176 -0.32 12.20 1.49
C ALA A 176 -1.52 12.62 2.37
N ASP A 177 -2.75 12.47 1.86
CA ASP A 177 -3.98 12.71 2.61
C ASP A 177 -4.10 11.72 3.78
N MET A 178 -3.72 10.45 3.59
CA MET A 178 -3.63 9.47 4.67
C MET A 178 -2.64 9.91 5.75
N ALA A 179 -1.44 10.39 5.36
CA ALA A 179 -0.49 10.90 6.33
C ALA A 179 -1.05 12.08 7.13
N SER A 180 -1.73 13.01 6.46
CA SER A 180 -2.42 14.14 7.09
C SER A 180 -3.47 13.66 8.11
N GLY A 181 -4.32 12.69 7.74
CA GLY A 181 -5.31 12.10 8.64
C GLY A 181 -4.69 11.42 9.87
N ILE A 182 -3.52 10.78 9.73
CA ILE A 182 -2.80 10.20 10.88
C ILE A 182 -2.21 11.28 11.79
N ILE A 183 -1.69 12.37 11.22
CA ILE A 183 -0.98 13.43 11.96
C ILE A 183 -1.97 14.33 12.71
N HIS A 184 -3.04 14.76 12.04
CA HIS A 184 -3.99 15.73 12.57
C HIS A 184 -5.24 15.08 13.17
N GLY A 185 -5.40 13.76 12.97
CA GLY A 185 -6.68 13.08 13.12
C GLY A 185 -7.55 13.32 11.90
N HIS A 186 -8.47 12.39 11.63
CA HIS A 186 -9.62 12.75 10.81
C HIS A 186 -10.42 13.77 11.62
N GLU A 187 -10.72 14.94 11.06
CA GLU A 187 -11.86 15.68 11.59
C GLU A 187 -13.03 14.71 11.45
N ASP A 188 -13.52 14.21 12.58
CA ASP A 188 -14.74 13.42 12.62
C ASP A 188 -15.83 14.31 12.01
N GLU A 189 -16.02 14.23 10.71
CA GLU A 189 -17.32 14.40 10.09
C GLU A 189 -18.15 13.18 10.53
N GLU A 190 -18.37 13.05 11.84
CA GLU A 190 -19.70 12.70 12.33
C GLU A 190 -20.60 13.86 11.88
N GLU A 191 -20.90 13.91 10.57
CA GLU A 191 -22.24 14.23 10.16
C GLU A 191 -23.09 13.15 10.82
N ASP A 192 -23.48 13.44 12.06
CA ASP A 192 -24.76 13.07 12.63
C ASP A 192 -25.78 13.37 11.54
N TYR A 193 -26.00 12.40 10.66
CA TYR A 193 -27.26 12.21 9.97
C TYR A 193 -28.25 11.95 11.10
N GLY A 194 -28.58 13.03 11.82
CA GLY A 194 -29.60 13.04 12.82
C GLY A 194 -30.80 12.43 12.13
N ASP A 195 -31.29 11.35 12.74
CA ASP A 195 -32.54 10.68 12.38
C ASP A 195 -33.49 11.74 11.82
N GLU A 196 -33.64 11.78 10.50
CA GLU A 196 -34.86 12.32 9.92
C GLU A 196 -35.91 11.31 10.34
N GLU A 197 -36.40 11.51 11.56
CA GLU A 197 -37.61 10.92 12.10
C GLU A 197 -38.62 11.02 10.95
N GLU A 198 -38.93 9.88 10.33
CA GLU A 198 -40.01 9.76 9.36
C GLU A 198 -41.23 10.36 10.02
N GLY A 199 -41.50 11.64 9.70
CA GLY A 199 -42.64 12.35 10.22
C GLY A 199 -43.86 11.51 9.91
N GLU A 200 -44.52 11.04 10.98
CA GLU A 200 -45.77 10.30 10.91
C GLU A 200 -46.66 10.95 9.84
N ILE A 201 -46.98 10.16 8.82
CA ILE A 201 -47.95 10.55 7.81
C ILE A 201 -49.30 10.59 8.53
N ASP A 202 -49.69 11.75 9.07
CA ASP A 202 -50.96 11.92 9.77
C ASP A 202 -52.11 11.77 8.75
N PRO A 203 -53.01 10.78 8.91
CA PRO A 203 -54.04 10.50 7.94
C PRO A 203 -55.23 11.45 8.12
N ILE A 204 -55.50 12.27 7.10
CA ILE A 204 -56.81 12.86 6.75
C ILE A 204 -57.52 13.65 7.88
N GLU A 205 -57.65 14.97 7.72
CA GLU A 205 -58.89 15.74 7.95
C GLU A 205 -58.68 17.18 7.44
N GLU A 206 -59.29 17.55 6.31
CA GLU A 206 -60.54 18.32 6.22
C GLU A 206 -60.43 19.83 6.57
N MET A 207 -60.90 20.64 5.61
CA MET A 207 -61.49 21.97 5.77
C MET A 207 -60.58 23.21 5.94
N LYS A 208 -60.30 23.88 4.81
CA LYS A 208 -60.97 25.14 4.44
C LYS A 208 -60.69 25.60 3.01
#